data_AF-A0A7S2SUI4-F1
#
_entry.id   AF-A0A7S2SUI4-F1
#
_cell.length_a   1.000
_cell.length_b   1.000
_cell.length_c   1.000
_cell.angle_alpha   90.00
_cell.angle_beta   90.00
_cell.angle_gamma   90.00
#
_symmetry.space_group_name_H-M   'P 1'
#
loop_
_entity.id
_entity.type
_entity.pdbx_description
1 polymer ?
#
loop_
_entity_poly.entity_id
_entity_poly.type
_entity_poly.pdbx_seq_one_letter_code
_entity_poly.pdbx_strand_id
1 'polypeptide(L)'
;TQIARQLFLAPEGILVPNDFSCYGALATAPCAHQLLKDLDRPLEAPYIMSLTDDVALLTEPELLWASTCDTPAARLQGGVSWQPPAPATTSARAGGQQGAELHGVLGFFTSSLAEGLAIDTRPGRRTCMHWE
;
A
#
# COMPACT_ATOMS: atom_id res chain seq x y z
N THR A 1 -4.36 4.02 -22.39
CA THR A 1 -3.40 2.91 -22.33
C THR A 1 -3.75 1.73 -23.23
N GLN A 2 -5.00 1.24 -23.23
CA GLN A 2 -5.39 0.07 -24.05
C GLN A 2 -5.14 0.23 -25.57
N ILE A 3 -5.40 1.43 -26.12
CA ILE A 3 -5.14 1.76 -27.53
C ILE A 3 -3.64 1.79 -27.85
N ALA A 4 -2.82 2.43 -27.01
CA ALA A 4 -1.38 2.50 -27.23
C ALA A 4 -0.74 1.10 -27.23
N ARG A 5 -1.19 0.20 -26.35
CA ARG A 5 -0.73 -1.18 -26.37
C ARG A 5 -1.11 -1.91 -27.67
N GLN A 6 -2.37 -1.83 -28.08
CA GLN A 6 -2.85 -2.49 -29.30
C GLN A 6 -2.12 -2.01 -30.55
N LEU A 7 -1.66 -0.76 -30.56
CA LEU A 7 -0.99 -0.15 -31.70
C LEU A 7 0.54 -0.30 -31.67
N PHE A 8 1.16 -0.36 -30.48
CA PHE A 8 2.62 -0.24 -30.35
C PHE A 8 3.29 -1.43 -29.65
N LEU A 9 2.54 -2.36 -29.05
CA LEU A 9 3.11 -3.58 -28.51
C LEU A 9 3.21 -4.62 -29.62
N ALA A 10 4.43 -5.09 -29.90
CA ALA A 10 4.65 -6.22 -30.81
C ALA A 10 3.92 -7.49 -30.30
N PRO A 11 3.58 -8.46 -31.17
CA PRO A 11 2.91 -9.70 -30.74
C PRO A 11 3.65 -10.46 -29.62
N GLU A 12 4.98 -10.43 -29.64
CA GLU A 12 5.90 -11.00 -28.65
C GLU A 12 6.34 -10.02 -27.56
N GLY A 13 5.82 -8.79 -27.58
CA GLY A 13 6.17 -7.74 -26.64
C GLY A 13 5.72 -8.05 -25.22
N ILE A 14 6.59 -7.78 -24.25
CA ILE A 14 6.32 -7.94 -22.82
C ILE A 14 5.96 -6.59 -22.22
N LEU A 15 4.89 -6.53 -21.42
CA LEU A 15 4.58 -5.34 -20.63
C LEU A 15 5.44 -5.28 -19.38
N VAL A 16 5.97 -4.09 -19.11
CA VAL A 16 6.73 -3.79 -17.90
C VAL A 16 6.17 -2.50 -17.29
N PRO A 17 5.59 -2.54 -16.08
CA PRO A 17 5.27 -3.76 -15.32
C PRO A 17 4.19 -4.61 -16.00
N ASN A 18 4.19 -5.92 -15.70
CA ASN A 18 3.14 -6.85 -16.13
C ASN A 18 1.99 -6.93 -15.12
N ASP A 19 2.30 -6.75 -13.84
CA ASP A 19 1.39 -6.83 -12.72
C ASP A 19 1.74 -5.84 -11.61
N PHE A 20 0.75 -5.64 -10.75
CA PHE A 20 0.90 -4.86 -9.54
C PHE A 20 -0.11 -5.33 -8.50
N SER A 21 0.24 -5.13 -7.23
CA SER A 21 -0.57 -5.51 -6.08
C SER A 21 -0.51 -4.40 -5.05
N CYS A 22 -1.62 -4.16 -4.35
CA CYS A 22 -1.70 -3.23 -3.25
C CYS A 22 -1.97 -3.97 -1.96
N TYR A 23 -1.31 -3.54 -0.90
CA TYR A 23 -1.37 -4.13 0.43
C TYR A 23 -1.80 -3.08 1.45
N GLY A 24 -2.39 -3.55 2.55
CA GLY A 24 -2.81 -2.72 3.68
C GLY A 24 -2.34 -3.33 4.99
N ALA A 25 -1.94 -2.48 5.93
CA ALA A 25 -1.65 -2.88 7.30
C ALA A 25 -2.28 -1.88 8.28
N LEU A 26 -2.80 -2.38 9.40
CA LEU A 26 -3.19 -1.51 10.51
C LEU A 26 -1.93 -0.90 11.12
N ALA A 27 -1.97 0.39 11.46
CA ALA A 27 -0.83 1.10 11.99
C ALA A 27 -1.19 2.06 13.12
N THR A 28 -0.22 2.29 13.99
CA THR A 28 -0.17 3.44 14.89
C THR A 28 0.73 4.51 14.26
N ALA A 29 0.28 5.77 14.30
CA ALA A 29 0.97 6.91 13.71
C ALA A 29 0.50 8.21 14.42
N PRO A 30 0.75 8.35 15.73
CA PRO A 30 0.20 9.45 16.52
C PRO A 30 0.62 10.83 16.01
N CYS A 31 1.87 11.01 15.57
CA CYS A 31 2.34 12.29 15.04
C CYS A 31 1.65 12.65 13.73
N ALA A 32 1.51 11.70 12.80
CA ALA A 32 0.79 11.92 11.55
C ALA A 32 -0.69 12.24 11.77
N HIS A 33 -1.35 11.51 12.67
CA HIS A 33 -2.74 11.75 13.03
C HIS A 33 -2.95 13.14 13.67
N GLN A 34 -2.07 13.55 14.59
CA GLN A 34 -2.15 14.88 15.19
C GLN A 34 -1.87 15.98 14.15
N LEU A 35 -0.88 15.80 13.27
CA LEU A 35 -0.58 16.74 12.20
C LEU A 35 -1.78 16.96 11.27
N LEU A 36 -2.49 15.89 10.89
CA LEU A 36 -3.69 16.01 10.06
C LEU A 36 -4.80 16.80 10.78
N LYS A 37 -4.98 16.61 12.09
CA LYS A 37 -5.93 17.40 12.89
C LYS A 37 -5.53 18.86 12.98
N ASP A 38 -4.26 19.15 13.25
CA ASP A 38 -3.76 20.52 13.37
C ASP A 38 -3.88 21.30 12.06
N LEU A 39 -3.79 20.61 10.93
CA LEU A 39 -3.97 21.17 9.59
C LEU A 39 -5.43 21.17 9.09
N ASP A 40 -6.40 20.79 9.93
CA ASP A 40 -7.82 20.65 9.58
C ASP A 40 -8.04 19.80 8.31
N ARG A 41 -7.28 18.71 8.19
CA ARG A 41 -7.34 17.77 7.07
C ARG A 41 -8.36 16.65 7.35
N PRO A 42 -9.15 16.22 6.35
CA PRO A 42 -10.12 15.14 6.54
C PRO A 42 -9.42 13.81 6.81
N LEU A 43 -9.76 13.15 7.92
CA LEU A 43 -9.15 11.85 8.32
C LEU A 43 -9.64 10.67 7.47
N GLU A 44 -10.71 10.84 6.70
CA GLU A 44 -11.30 9.81 5.82
C GLU A 44 -10.63 9.77 4.43
N ALA A 45 -9.71 10.70 4.15
CA ALA A 45 -9.01 10.77 2.87
C ALA A 45 -7.64 10.05 2.93
N PRO A 46 -7.17 9.48 1.81
CA PRO A 46 -5.81 8.94 1.73
C PRO A 46 -4.78 10.07 1.57
N TYR A 47 -3.59 9.87 2.16
CA TYR A 47 -2.45 10.78 2.06
C TYR A 47 -1.18 10.03 1.68
N ILE A 48 -0.32 10.66 0.88
CA ILE A 48 1.06 10.22 0.66
C ILE A 48 1.93 11.07 1.59
N MET A 49 2.70 10.42 2.46
CA MET A 49 3.54 11.10 3.44
C MET A 49 4.70 10.23 3.87
N SER A 50 5.83 10.88 4.17
CA SER A 50 6.98 10.22 4.78
C SER A 50 6.59 9.67 6.14
N LEU A 51 6.79 8.37 6.36
CA LEU A 51 6.59 7.77 7.67
C LEU A 51 7.62 8.31 8.65
N THR A 52 7.16 8.77 9.80
CA THR A 52 7.98 9.22 10.93
C THR A 52 8.35 8.04 11.85
N ASP A 53 9.36 8.21 12.70
CA ASP A 53 9.88 7.12 13.56
C ASP A 53 8.85 6.59 14.59
N ASP A 54 7.76 7.32 14.84
CA ASP A 54 6.65 6.89 15.70
C ASP A 54 5.67 5.93 15.01
N VAL A 55 5.82 5.72 13.70
CA VAL A 55 4.95 4.81 12.95
C VAL A 55 5.33 3.37 13.23
N ALA A 56 4.35 2.57 13.67
CA ALA A 56 4.51 1.13 13.83
C ALA A 56 3.32 0.36 13.26
N LEU A 57 3.63 -0.76 12.59
CA LEU A 57 2.62 -1.69 12.10
C LEU A 57 2.04 -2.51 13.27
N LEU A 58 0.71 -2.55 13.34
CA LEU A 58 -0.05 -3.36 14.29
C LEU A 58 -0.39 -4.75 13.72
N THR A 59 -0.35 -4.88 12.39
CA THR A 59 -0.55 -6.12 11.63
C THR A 59 0.48 -6.22 10.51
N GLU A 60 0.73 -7.43 10.03
CA GLU A 60 1.48 -7.62 8.79
C GLU A 60 0.72 -7.02 7.58
N PRO A 61 1.41 -6.58 6.51
CA PRO A 61 0.75 -6.15 5.27
C PRO A 61 0.00 -7.29 4.58
N GLU A 62 -1.31 -7.11 4.40
CA GLU A 62 -2.19 -8.05 3.72
C GLU A 62 -2.54 -7.57 2.32
N LEU A 63 -2.71 -8.50 1.38
CA LEU A 63 -3.10 -8.18 0.01
C LEU A 63 -4.54 -7.62 0.01
N LEU A 64 -4.69 -6.37 -0.42
CA LEU A 64 -6.00 -5.76 -0.63
C LEU A 64 -6.51 -6.15 -2.01
N TRP A 65 -5.70 -5.92 -3.04
CA TRP A 65 -6.05 -6.25 -4.41
C TRP A 65 -4.81 -6.42 -5.28
N ALA A 66 -4.95 -7.23 -6.31
CA ALA A 66 -3.93 -7.46 -7.31
C ALA A 66 -4.55 -7.34 -8.70
N SER A 67 -3.76 -6.88 -9.65
CA SER A 67 -4.16 -6.87 -11.04
C SER A 67 -2.97 -7.00 -11.98
N THR A 68 -3.29 -7.33 -13.22
CA THR A 68 -2.33 -7.29 -14.32
C THR A 68 -2.54 -6.01 -15.10
N CYS A 69 -1.48 -5.47 -15.69
CA CYS A 69 -1.57 -4.34 -16.63
C CYS A 69 -2.36 -4.69 -17.91
N ASP A 70 -2.71 -5.97 -18.08
CA ASP A 70 -3.59 -6.50 -19.13
C ASP A 70 -5.08 -6.35 -18.80
N THR A 71 -5.42 -6.09 -17.55
CA THR A 71 -6.80 -6.00 -17.12
C THR A 71 -7.43 -4.71 -17.68
N PRO A 72 -8.53 -4.80 -18.47
CA PRO A 72 -9.22 -3.61 -18.97
C PRO A 72 -9.63 -2.69 -17.83
N ALA A 73 -9.44 -1.38 -17.98
CA ALA A 73 -9.73 -0.40 -16.93
C ALA A 73 -11.18 -0.49 -16.39
N ALA A 74 -12.14 -0.87 -17.24
CA ALA A 74 -13.53 -1.10 -16.83
C ALA A 74 -13.69 -2.24 -15.81
N ARG A 75 -12.76 -3.20 -15.76
CA ARG A 75 -12.72 -4.28 -14.76
C ARG A 75 -11.97 -3.90 -13.48
N LEU A 76 -11.25 -2.78 -13.50
CA LEU A 76 -10.63 -2.18 -12.32
C LEU A 76 -11.61 -1.27 -11.57
N GLN A 77 -12.79 -1.01 -12.14
CA GLN A 77 -13.85 -0.25 -11.49
C GLN A 77 -14.60 -1.16 -10.51
N GLY A 78 -14.24 -1.07 -9.24
CA GLY A 78 -14.89 -1.81 -8.16
C GLY A 78 -14.26 -1.46 -6.80
N GLY A 79 -15.07 -1.50 -5.75
CA GLY A 79 -14.56 -1.45 -4.38
C GLY A 79 -14.02 -2.81 -3.97
N VAL A 80 -12.92 -2.81 -3.22
CA VAL A 80 -12.41 -4.02 -2.57
C VAL A 80 -13.03 -4.05 -1.17
N SER A 81 -13.78 -5.12 -0.87
CA SER A 81 -14.18 -5.38 0.51
C SER A 81 -13.00 -6.04 1.22
N TRP A 82 -12.32 -5.29 2.09
CA TRP A 82 -11.29 -5.81 2.96
C TRP A 82 -11.79 -5.79 4.40
N GLN A 83 -11.65 -6.92 5.08
CA GLN A 83 -11.91 -7.02 6.51
C GLN A 83 -10.55 -7.07 7.20
N PRO A 84 -10.17 -6.03 7.96
CA PRO A 84 -8.93 -6.08 8.71
C PRO A 84 -8.96 -7.30 9.64
N PRO A 85 -7.84 -8.02 9.79
CA PRO A 85 -7.75 -9.03 10.81
C PRO A 85 -8.07 -8.38 12.15
N ALA A 86 -8.82 -9.08 13.01
CA ALA A 86 -9.06 -8.60 14.36
C ALA A 86 -7.69 -8.20 14.93
N PRO A 87 -7.53 -6.96 15.46
CA PRO A 87 -6.26 -6.55 16.02
C PRO A 87 -5.93 -7.59 17.07
N ALA A 88 -4.93 -8.41 16.78
CA ALA A 88 -4.76 -9.70 17.42
C ALA A 88 -4.19 -9.49 18.81
N THR A 89 -4.93 -8.83 19.72
CA THR A 89 -4.45 -8.42 21.03
C THR A 89 -2.99 -7.97 20.95
N THR A 90 -2.64 -7.17 19.95
CA THR A 90 -1.27 -6.73 19.75
C THR A 90 -1.03 -5.58 20.71
N SER A 91 -0.88 -5.95 21.98
CA SER A 91 0.17 -5.44 22.87
C SER A 91 1.56 -5.70 22.26
N ALA A 92 1.72 -5.49 20.95
CA ALA A 92 3.00 -5.38 20.31
C ALA A 92 3.56 -4.07 20.83
N ARG A 93 4.45 -4.21 21.80
CA ARG A 93 5.13 -3.14 22.50
C ARG A 93 5.88 -2.29 21.47
N ALA A 94 5.21 -1.28 20.91
CA ALA A 94 5.91 -0.09 20.46
C ALA A 94 6.58 0.50 21.72
N GLY A 95 7.87 0.23 21.90
CA GLY A 95 8.70 0.86 22.94
C GLY A 95 8.30 0.60 24.40
N GLY A 96 7.50 -0.44 24.70
CA GLY A 96 7.09 -0.72 26.09
C GLY A 96 5.92 0.14 26.61
N GLN A 97 5.23 0.87 25.74
CA GLN A 97 3.97 1.51 26.11
C GLN A 97 2.82 0.49 26.10
N GLN A 98 2.09 0.41 27.22
CA GLN A 98 0.87 -0.37 27.32
C GLN A 98 -0.20 0.28 26.43
N GLY A 99 -0.69 -0.45 25.43
CA GLY A 99 -1.80 -0.04 24.56
C GLY A 99 -1.36 0.73 23.32
N ALA A 100 -1.05 0.02 22.22
CA ALA A 100 -0.87 0.67 20.93
C ALA A 100 -2.24 1.06 20.35
N GLU A 101 -2.45 2.35 20.13
CA GLU A 101 -3.70 2.89 19.56
C GLU A 101 -3.70 2.76 18.02
N LEU A 102 -4.83 2.34 17.46
CA LEU A 102 -5.03 2.30 16.01
C LEU A 102 -5.27 3.73 15.49
N HIS A 103 -4.40 4.19 14.59
CA HIS A 103 -4.51 5.51 13.97
C HIS A 103 -4.97 5.46 12.52
N GLY A 104 -4.73 4.36 11.81
CA GLY A 104 -5.16 4.21 10.42
C GLY A 104 -4.67 2.95 9.73
N VAL A 105 -4.77 2.97 8.40
CA VAL A 105 -4.28 1.91 7.51
C VAL A 105 -3.15 2.47 6.66
N LEU A 106 -1.99 1.80 6.66
CA LEU A 106 -0.90 2.12 5.74
C LEU A 106 -1.02 1.28 4.48
N GLY A 107 -0.92 1.96 3.33
CA GLY A 107 -0.95 1.35 2.01
C GLY A 107 0.45 1.06 1.50
N PHE A 108 0.63 -0.10 0.88
CA PHE A 108 1.85 -0.47 0.16
C PHE A 108 1.51 -0.97 -1.23
N PHE A 109 2.50 -1.02 -2.11
CA PHE A 109 2.33 -1.68 -3.39
C PHE A 109 3.55 -2.49 -3.77
N THR A 110 3.31 -3.49 -4.60
CA THR A 110 4.35 -4.22 -5.31
C THR A 110 4.05 -4.19 -6.80
N SER A 111 5.08 -4.32 -7.62
CA SER A 111 4.92 -4.46 -9.05
C SER A 111 6.07 -5.28 -9.61
N SER A 112 5.73 -6.32 -10.37
CA SER A 112 6.73 -7.17 -11.02
C SER A 112 7.19 -6.48 -12.31
N LEU A 113 8.51 -6.41 -12.47
CA LEU A 113 9.17 -5.91 -13.66
C LEU A 113 9.70 -7.13 -14.47
N ALA A 114 10.65 -6.89 -15.38
CA ALA A 114 11.29 -7.97 -16.13
C ALA A 114 12.33 -8.73 -15.29
N GLU A 115 12.59 -9.99 -15.65
CA GLU A 115 13.76 -10.76 -15.18
C GLU A 115 13.88 -10.92 -13.65
N GLY A 116 12.74 -11.00 -12.95
CA GLY A 116 12.71 -11.17 -11.50
C GLY A 116 12.97 -9.88 -10.71
N LEU A 117 13.09 -8.74 -11.39
CA LEU A 117 13.09 -7.44 -10.75
C LEU A 117 11.68 -7.09 -10.27
N ALA A 118 11.58 -6.47 -9.09
CA ALA A 118 10.30 -6.03 -8.55
C ALA A 118 10.47 -4.72 -7.78
N ILE A 119 9.45 -3.89 -7.88
CA ILE A 119 9.22 -2.77 -6.96
C ILE A 119 8.41 -3.33 -5.80
N ASP A 120 8.87 -3.10 -4.57
CA ASP A 120 8.15 -3.44 -3.35
C ASP A 120 8.31 -2.28 -2.37
N THR A 121 7.19 -1.72 -1.88
CA THR A 121 7.22 -0.66 -0.87
C THR A 121 6.97 -1.15 0.54
N ARG A 122 6.74 -2.46 0.75
CA ARG A 122 6.45 -3.01 2.08
C ARG A 122 7.68 -2.91 3.00
N PRO A 123 7.48 -2.68 4.30
CA PRO A 123 8.58 -2.63 5.27
C PRO A 123 9.38 -3.93 5.28
N GLY A 124 10.70 -3.82 5.43
CA GLY A 124 11.62 -4.97 5.41
C GLY A 124 11.86 -5.61 4.03
N ARG A 125 11.08 -5.24 3.00
CA ARG A 125 11.23 -5.71 1.61
C ARG A 125 11.43 -4.56 0.62
N ARG A 126 11.55 -3.33 1.12
CA ARG A 126 11.55 -2.11 0.32
C ARG A 126 12.69 -2.09 -0.70
N THR A 127 12.35 -1.97 -1.99
CA THR A 127 13.32 -1.89 -3.09
C THR A 127 13.43 -0.50 -3.73
N CYS A 128 12.61 0.46 -3.28
CA CYS A 128 12.57 1.81 -3.84
C CYS A 128 12.26 2.88 -2.78
N MET A 129 12.82 4.09 -2.95
CA MET A 129 12.64 5.23 -2.04
C MET A 129 11.71 6.33 -2.60
N HIS A 130 11.32 6.23 -3.88
CA HIS A 130 10.52 7.28 -4.54
C HIS A 130 9.07 7.32 -4.06
N TRP A 131 8.51 6.17 -3.70
CA TRP A 131 7.17 6.06 -3.16
C TRP A 131 7.24 5.84 -1.65
N GLU A 132 6.49 6.66 -0.93
CA GLU A 132 6.35 6.65 0.53
C GLU A 132 5.06 5.97 0.96
#